data_AF-A0A4R8A5Z5-F1
#
_entry.id   AF-A0A4R8A5Z5-F1
#
_cell.length_a   1.000
_cell.length_b   1.000
_cell.length_c   1.000
_cell.angle_alpha   90.00
_cell.angle_beta   90.00
_cell.angle_gamma   90.00
#
_symmetry.space_group_name_H-M   'P 1'
#
loop_
_entity.id
_entity.type
_entity.pdbx_description
1 polymer ?
#
loop_
_entity_poly.entity_id
_entity_poly.type
_entity_poly.pdbx_seq_one_letter_code
_entity_poly.pdbx_strand_id
1 'polypeptide(L)'
;MQKVVYNKQPDMNYDSMVMIIRKEDKRYFSHSFIYHGRDGKYLQFLYKDPLPEGDFINGWNYLDDHSYRIVMVPEPSQEVAVEDFIAAYQPTSQIDAIEVIEIKGFDEINDLLHDPNIEKQEVVIFGRR
;
A
#
# COMPACT_ATOMS: atom_id res chain seq x y z
N MET A 1 -19.91 -14.79 -10.20
CA MET A 1 -18.70 -14.55 -9.39
C MET A 1 -17.71 -15.64 -9.75
N GLN A 2 -16.73 -15.31 -10.58
CA GLN A 2 -15.74 -16.27 -11.03
C GLN A 2 -14.75 -16.45 -9.87
N LYS A 3 -14.57 -17.69 -9.41
CA LYS A 3 -13.50 -18.06 -8.47
C LYS A 3 -12.18 -17.80 -9.15
N VAL A 4 -11.25 -17.19 -8.43
CA VAL A 4 -10.01 -16.75 -9.02
C VAL A 4 -8.82 -17.47 -8.38
N VAL A 5 -7.82 -17.69 -9.22
CA VAL A 5 -6.73 -18.65 -9.04
C VAL A 5 -5.43 -17.91 -9.33
N TYR A 6 -4.53 -17.91 -8.34
CA TYR A 6 -3.20 -17.32 -8.41
C TYR A 6 -2.35 -17.92 -9.55
N ASN A 7 -1.77 -17.06 -10.39
CA ASN A 7 -0.63 -17.40 -11.22
C ASN A 7 0.45 -16.31 -11.03
N LYS A 8 1.49 -16.65 -10.26
CA LYS A 8 2.82 -16.00 -10.10
C LYS A 8 2.94 -14.48 -10.37
N GLN A 9 3.26 -13.75 -9.30
CA GLN A 9 3.61 -12.33 -9.15
C GLN A 9 4.26 -11.66 -10.39
N PRO A 10 3.87 -10.41 -10.77
CA PRO A 10 4.75 -9.53 -11.51
C PRO A 10 5.98 -9.19 -10.65
N ASP A 11 7.18 -9.15 -11.24
CA ASP A 11 8.40 -8.72 -10.55
C ASP A 11 8.23 -7.31 -9.98
N MET A 12 8.05 -7.16 -8.66
CA MET A 12 7.79 -5.87 -7.99
C MET A 12 9.09 -5.21 -7.56
N ASN A 13 10.01 -5.03 -8.51
CA ASN A 13 11.28 -4.34 -8.26
C ASN A 13 11.10 -2.81 -8.24
N TYR A 14 10.47 -2.31 -7.18
CA TYR A 14 10.29 -0.89 -6.89
C TYR A 14 11.14 -0.47 -5.68
N ASP A 15 11.69 0.74 -5.74
CA ASP A 15 12.46 1.37 -4.67
C ASP A 15 11.58 1.77 -3.49
N SER A 16 10.34 2.16 -3.78
CA SER A 16 9.31 2.38 -2.77
C SER A 16 7.93 2.07 -3.30
N MET A 17 7.01 1.74 -2.39
CA MET A 17 5.60 1.52 -2.72
C MET A 17 4.69 2.18 -1.69
N VAL A 18 3.51 2.55 -2.15
CA VAL A 18 2.39 3.00 -1.33
C VAL A 18 1.20 2.11 -1.64
N MET A 19 0.66 1.47 -0.61
CA MET A 19 -0.44 0.52 -0.70
C MET A 19 -1.64 1.10 0.03
N ILE A 20 -2.79 1.16 -0.63
CA ILE A 20 -4.02 1.74 -0.09
C ILE A 20 -5.13 0.71 -0.20
N ILE A 21 -5.92 0.57 0.86
CA ILE A 21 -7.11 -0.27 0.88
C ILE A 21 -8.32 0.52 1.37
N ARG A 22 -9.46 0.38 0.69
CA ARG A 22 -10.74 0.93 1.09
C ARG A 22 -11.52 -0.11 1.87
N LYS A 23 -11.92 0.23 3.10
CA LYS A 23 -12.75 -0.61 3.97
C LYS A 23 -13.76 0.24 4.71
N GLU A 24 -15.04 -0.10 4.60
CA GLU A 24 -16.15 0.58 5.31
C GLU A 24 -16.09 2.12 5.13
N ASP A 25 -15.92 2.57 3.88
CA ASP A 25 -15.77 3.97 3.46
C ASP A 25 -14.54 4.71 3.99
N LYS A 26 -13.61 4.02 4.66
CA LYS A 26 -12.33 4.56 5.08
C LYS A 26 -11.21 4.04 4.21
N ARG A 27 -10.17 4.84 4.04
CA ARG A 27 -8.90 4.41 3.45
C ARG A 27 -7.92 4.08 4.55
N TYR A 28 -7.21 2.98 4.40
CA TYR A 28 -6.05 2.62 5.21
C TYR A 28 -4.87 2.48 4.26
N PHE A 29 -3.67 2.75 4.76
CA PHE A 29 -2.51 2.67 3.90
C PHE A 29 -1.27 2.13 4.62
N SER A 30 -0.32 1.70 3.80
CA SER A 30 1.03 1.34 4.17
C SER A 30 1.98 1.88 3.12
N HIS A 31 3.22 2.16 3.50
CA HIS A 31 4.29 2.38 2.53
C HIS A 31 5.50 1.52 2.87
N SER A 32 6.29 1.22 1.87
CA SER A 32 7.54 0.48 2.00
C SER A 32 8.63 1.14 1.16
N PHE A 33 9.88 1.05 1.62
CA PHE A 33 11.03 1.61 0.90
C PHE A 33 12.28 0.78 1.11
N ILE A 34 13.24 0.89 0.18
CA ILE A 34 14.56 0.25 0.31
C ILE A 34 15.25 0.75 1.58
N TYR A 35 15.54 -0.17 2.49
CA TYR A 35 16.16 0.10 3.78
C TYR A 35 17.57 -0.52 3.91
N HIS A 36 17.88 -1.57 3.13
CA HIS A 36 19.15 -2.31 3.20
C HIS A 36 19.51 -2.77 4.63
N GLY A 37 18.49 -3.09 5.42
CA GLY A 37 18.66 -3.57 6.79
C GLY A 37 19.21 -4.99 6.85
N ARG A 38 19.66 -5.39 8.04
CA ARG A 38 20.14 -6.76 8.29
C ARG A 38 19.05 -7.82 8.09
N ASP A 39 17.82 -7.47 8.48
CA ASP A 39 16.70 -8.40 8.57
C ASP A 39 15.72 -8.30 7.37
N GLY A 40 15.99 -7.42 6.40
CA GLY A 40 15.15 -7.22 5.21
C GLY A 40 15.70 -6.16 4.25
N LYS A 41 15.46 -6.33 2.94
CA LYS A 41 15.85 -5.34 1.92
C LYS A 41 15.02 -4.06 2.04
N TYR A 42 13.75 -4.21 2.43
CA TYR A 42 12.79 -3.13 2.56
C TYR A 42 12.37 -2.94 4.02
N LEU A 43 11.83 -1.77 4.33
CA LEU A 43 11.14 -1.49 5.58
C LEU A 43 9.73 -1.02 5.26
N GLN A 44 8.74 -1.72 5.79
CA GLN A 44 7.33 -1.38 5.65
C GLN A 44 6.82 -0.65 6.89
N PHE A 45 6.05 0.40 6.68
CA PHE A 45 5.28 1.13 7.68
C PHE A 45 3.80 0.85 7.47
N LEU A 46 3.14 0.29 8.47
CA LEU A 46 1.73 -0.07 8.44
C LEU A 46 0.97 0.78 9.46
N TYR A 47 0.20 1.75 8.98
CA TYR A 47 -0.62 2.63 9.82
C TYR A 47 -1.95 1.94 10.11
N LYS A 48 -2.27 1.68 11.38
CA LYS A 48 -3.55 1.04 11.78
C LYS A 48 -4.72 2.01 11.90
N ASP A 49 -4.42 3.30 11.94
CA ASP A 49 -5.44 4.35 11.93
C ASP A 49 -5.81 4.68 10.47
N PRO A 50 -7.08 5.02 10.21
CA PRO A 50 -7.51 5.37 8.85
C PRO A 50 -6.83 6.66 8.40
N LEU A 51 -6.55 6.74 7.10
CA LEU A 51 -6.13 7.97 6.44
C LEU A 51 -7.22 9.04 6.64
N PRO A 52 -6.86 10.24 7.15
CA PRO A 52 -7.80 11.36 7.23
C PRO A 52 -8.40 11.71 5.88
N GLU A 53 -9.63 12.22 5.87
CA GLU A 53 -10.26 12.72 4.65
C GLU A 53 -9.52 13.95 4.12
N GLY A 54 -9.44 14.07 2.79
CA GLY A 54 -8.79 15.17 2.09
C GLY A 54 -7.55 14.73 1.31
N ASP A 55 -6.56 15.61 1.26
CA ASP A 55 -5.32 15.41 0.51
C ASP A 55 -4.49 14.26 1.08
N PHE A 56 -4.06 13.35 0.20
CA PHE A 56 -3.35 12.13 0.60
C PHE A 56 -2.04 12.41 1.36
N ILE A 57 -1.24 13.37 0.88
CA ILE A 57 0.07 13.69 1.48
C ILE A 57 -0.11 14.35 2.84
N ASN A 58 -1.07 15.27 2.97
CA ASN A 58 -1.40 15.87 4.26
C ASN A 58 -1.93 14.82 5.24
N GLY A 59 -2.76 13.87 4.78
CA GLY A 59 -3.24 12.76 5.58
C GLY A 59 -2.11 11.83 6.05
N TRP A 60 -1.16 11.51 5.16
CA TRP A 60 0.05 10.77 5.51
C TRP A 60 0.87 11.53 6.56
N ASN A 61 1.26 12.78 6.30
CA ASN A 61 2.05 13.59 7.24
C ASN A 61 1.38 13.69 8.62
N TYR A 62 0.05 13.85 8.65
CA TYR A 62 -0.70 13.84 9.89
C TYR A 62 -0.53 12.52 10.65
N LEU A 63 -0.63 11.38 9.96
CA LEU A 63 -0.44 10.06 10.58
C LEU A 63 0.99 9.82 11.05
N ASP A 64 2.01 10.31 10.33
CA ASP A 64 3.40 10.25 10.79
C ASP A 64 3.62 11.00 12.11
N ASP A 65 3.01 12.18 12.24
CA ASP A 65 3.16 13.02 13.43
C ASP A 65 2.26 12.59 14.61
N HIS A 66 1.13 11.92 14.34
CA HIS A 66 0.06 11.75 15.34
C HIS A 66 -0.42 10.31 15.56
N SER A 67 -0.12 9.36 14.68
CA SER A 67 -0.54 7.97 14.89
C SER A 67 0.40 7.25 15.85
N TYR A 68 -0.14 6.82 16.98
CA TYR A 68 0.58 5.94 17.92
C TYR A 68 0.47 4.45 17.55
N ARG A 69 -0.14 4.13 16.39
CA ARG A 69 -0.50 2.77 15.99
C ARG A 69 0.12 2.43 14.63
N ILE A 70 1.43 2.62 14.54
CA ILE A 70 2.25 2.28 13.38
C ILE A 70 3.03 1.01 13.72
N VAL A 71 3.02 0.03 12.81
CA VAL A 71 3.86 -1.17 12.88
C VAL A 71 4.93 -1.06 11.80
N MET A 72 6.19 -1.23 12.20
CA MET A 72 7.32 -1.28 11.28
C MET A 72 7.76 -2.73 11.11
N VAL A 73 7.88 -3.20 9.87
CA VAL A 73 8.24 -4.59 9.56
C VAL A 73 9.37 -4.59 8.52
N PRO A 74 10.53 -5.19 8.81
CA PRO A 74 11.56 -5.43 7.80
C PRO A 74 11.07 -6.50 6.83
N GLU A 75 11.09 -6.19 5.54
CA GLU A 75 10.55 -7.05 4.49
C GLU A 75 11.66 -7.58 3.56
N PRO A 76 11.65 -8.87 3.20
CA PRO A 76 12.63 -9.43 2.29
C PRO A 76 12.40 -8.98 0.84
N SER A 77 11.16 -8.62 0.47
CA SER A 77 10.79 -8.14 -0.85
C SER A 77 9.54 -7.25 -0.80
N GLN A 78 9.26 -6.51 -1.87
CA GLN A 78 8.06 -5.68 -1.97
C GLN A 78 6.78 -6.53 -2.04
N GLU A 79 6.86 -7.70 -2.65
CA GLU A 79 5.75 -8.64 -2.74
C GLU A 79 5.29 -9.11 -1.35
N VAL A 80 6.23 -9.40 -0.45
CA VAL A 80 5.89 -9.77 0.94
C VAL A 80 5.24 -8.59 1.68
N ALA A 81 5.75 -7.37 1.49
CA ALA A 81 5.14 -6.17 2.07
C ALA A 81 3.66 -6.00 1.65
N VAL A 82 3.35 -6.31 0.39
CA VAL A 82 1.99 -6.26 -0.14
C VAL A 82 1.12 -7.37 0.45
N GLU A 83 1.63 -8.60 0.51
CA GLU A 83 0.94 -9.75 1.11
C GLU A 83 0.58 -9.46 2.58
N ASP A 84 1.52 -8.93 3.36
CA ASP A 84 1.32 -8.59 4.78
C ASP A 84 0.33 -7.43 4.96
N PHE A 85 0.38 -6.40 4.10
CA PHE A 85 -0.59 -5.30 4.10
C PHE A 85 -2.02 -5.82 3.87
N ILE A 86 -2.20 -6.66 2.85
CA ILE A 86 -3.50 -7.24 2.50
C ILE A 86 -4.00 -8.11 3.65
N ALA A 87 -3.16 -9.01 4.16
CA ALA A 87 -3.52 -9.91 5.26
C ALA A 87 -3.93 -9.14 6.53
N ALA A 88 -3.31 -7.99 6.79
CA ALA A 88 -3.62 -7.15 7.95
C ALA A 88 -5.03 -6.52 7.90
N TYR A 89 -5.57 -6.24 6.72
CA TYR A 89 -6.88 -5.58 6.56
C TYR A 89 -8.00 -6.51 6.09
N GLN A 90 -7.63 -7.54 5.35
CA GLN A 90 -8.51 -8.53 4.74
C GLN A 90 -7.94 -9.95 4.87
N PRO A 91 -7.92 -10.52 6.09
CA PRO A 91 -7.26 -11.81 6.36
C PRO A 91 -7.88 -13.01 5.63
N THR A 92 -9.09 -12.85 5.08
CA THR A 92 -9.82 -13.90 4.36
C THR A 92 -9.87 -13.67 2.84
N SER A 93 -9.34 -12.55 2.35
CA SER A 93 -9.37 -12.22 0.92
C SER A 93 -8.26 -12.95 0.19
N GLN A 94 -8.64 -13.63 -0.90
CA GLN A 94 -7.70 -14.05 -1.93
C GLN A 94 -7.63 -12.91 -2.94
N ILE A 95 -6.46 -12.29 -3.10
CA ILE A 95 -6.24 -11.22 -4.07
C ILE A 95 -5.53 -11.83 -5.28
N ASP A 96 -6.16 -11.64 -6.43
CA ASP A 96 -5.88 -12.43 -7.62
C ASP A 96 -4.84 -11.81 -8.55
N ALA A 97 -4.92 -10.49 -8.68
CA ALA A 97 -4.00 -9.67 -9.42
C ALA A 97 -3.96 -8.30 -8.75
N ILE A 98 -2.75 -7.82 -8.51
CA ILE A 98 -2.49 -6.48 -8.02
C ILE A 98 -1.91 -5.70 -9.19
N GLU A 99 -2.63 -4.67 -9.62
CA GLU A 99 -2.09 -3.69 -10.54
C GLU A 99 -1.25 -2.69 -9.73
N VAL A 100 0.00 -2.51 -10.14
CA VAL A 100 0.88 -1.47 -9.57
C VAL A 100 0.94 -0.31 -10.55
N ILE A 101 0.48 0.85 -10.11
CA ILE A 101 0.53 2.10 -10.88
C ILE A 101 1.91 2.73 -10.64
N GLU A 102 2.72 2.83 -11.70
CA GLU A 102 4.04 3.44 -11.60
C GLU A 102 3.92 4.97 -11.48
N ILE A 103 4.58 5.55 -10.47
CA ILE A 103 4.61 6.99 -10.17
C ILE A 103 6.06 7.49 -10.15
N LYS A 104 6.29 8.77 -10.49
CA LYS A 104 7.63 9.39 -10.40
C LYS A 104 7.85 10.02 -9.03
N GLY A 105 6.79 10.52 -8.42
CA GLY A 105 6.78 11.12 -7.08
C GLY A 105 5.49 10.84 -6.33
N PHE A 106 5.54 10.93 -5.00
CA PHE A 106 4.36 10.69 -4.14
C PHE A 106 3.30 11.78 -4.28
N ASP A 107 3.67 12.95 -4.79
CA ASP A 107 2.75 14.05 -5.12
C ASP A 107 1.71 13.65 -6.18
N GLU A 108 2.04 12.71 -7.08
CA GLU A 108 1.10 12.20 -8.09
C GLU A 108 -0.06 11.40 -7.49
N ILE A 109 0.12 10.82 -6.30
CA ILE A 109 -0.87 9.92 -5.69
C ILE A 109 -2.19 10.66 -5.44
N ASN A 110 -2.12 11.93 -5.04
CA ASN A 110 -3.32 12.70 -4.75
C ASN A 110 -4.19 12.84 -6.00
N ASP A 111 -3.61 13.26 -7.13
CA ASP A 111 -4.34 13.40 -8.39
C ASP A 111 -4.87 12.05 -8.90
N LEU A 112 -4.08 10.98 -8.78
CA LEU A 112 -4.48 9.63 -9.17
C LEU A 112 -5.66 9.12 -8.32
N LEU A 113 -5.72 9.44 -7.04
CA LEU A 113 -6.83 9.04 -6.16
C LEU A 113 -8.13 9.81 -6.44
N HIS A 114 -8.09 10.89 -7.23
CA HIS A 114 -9.27 11.59 -7.74
C HIS A 114 -9.74 11.03 -9.10
N ASP A 115 -8.98 10.12 -9.74
CA ASP A 115 -9.44 9.43 -10.95
C ASP A 115 -10.59 8.46 -10.57
N PRO A 116 -11.79 8.60 -11.16
CA PRO A 116 -12.94 7.74 -10.84
C PRO A 116 -12.71 6.24 -11.09
N ASN A 117 -11.73 5.85 -11.90
CA ASN A 117 -11.39 4.46 -12.17
C ASN A 117 -10.46 3.89 -11.10
N ILE A 118 -9.66 4.73 -10.43
CA ILE A 118 -8.77 4.35 -9.33
C ILE A 118 -9.54 4.44 -8.01
N GLU A 119 -10.32 5.50 -7.80
CA GLU A 119 -11.07 5.76 -6.56
C GLU A 119 -12.03 4.62 -6.17
N LYS A 120 -12.55 3.90 -7.17
CA LYS A 120 -13.49 2.78 -6.99
C LYS A 120 -12.81 1.46 -6.67
N GLN A 121 -11.49 1.35 -6.83
CA GLN A 121 -10.77 0.12 -6.54
C GLN A 121 -10.67 -0.08 -5.03
N GLU A 122 -10.84 -1.33 -4.61
CA GLU A 122 -10.74 -1.70 -3.21
C GLU A 122 -9.29 -1.64 -2.71
N VAL A 123 -8.35 -2.09 -3.55
CA VAL A 123 -6.92 -2.03 -3.30
C VAL A 123 -6.27 -1.28 -4.45
N VAL A 124 -5.40 -0.33 -4.13
CA VAL A 124 -4.58 0.41 -5.09
C VAL A 124 -3.15 0.41 -4.60
N ILE A 125 -2.20 0.11 -5.49
CA ILE A 125 -0.78 0.11 -5.16
C ILE A 125 -0.05 1.02 -6.14
N PHE A 126 0.77 1.92 -5.60
CA PHE A 126 1.64 2.79 -6.35
C PHE A 126 3.08 2.36 -6.14
N GLY A 127 3.84 2.24 -7.22
CA GLY A 127 5.24 1.84 -7.21
C GLY A 127 6.12 2.95 -7.77
N ARG A 128 7.24 3.23 -7.11
CA ARG A 128 8.26 4.17 -7.57
C ARG A 128 9.60 3.44 -7.73
N ARG A 129 10.21 3.60 -8.89
CA ARG A 129 11.56 3.09 -9.22
C ARG A 129 12.66 4.08 -8.88
#